data_AF-Q5HLF4-F1
#
_entry.id   AF-Q5HLF4-F1
#
_cell.length_a   1.000
_cell.length_b   1.000
_cell.length_c   1.000
_cell.angle_alpha   90.00
_cell.angle_beta   90.00
_cell.angle_gamma   90.00
#
_symmetry.space_group_name_H-M   'P 1'
#
loop_
_entity.id
_entity.type
_entity.pdbx_description
1 polymer ?
#
loop_
_entity_poly.entity_id
_entity_poly.type
_entity_poly.pdbx_seq_one_letter_code
_entity_poly.pdbx_strand_id
1 'polypeptide(L)' 'MRNLIFNETELEENYKWMHPCYTINNKNAVLIHGFKGYVALLFQKGAILEEKYHTLIQQTERLQAEAIP' A
#
# COMPACT_ATOMS: atom_id res chain seq x y z
N MET A 1 -3.84 -7.11 11.36
CA MET A 1 -3.57 -6.58 10.00
C MET A 1 -3.20 -7.68 9.02
N ARG A 2 -2.10 -8.43 9.19
CA ARG A 2 -1.73 -9.53 8.28
C ARG A 2 -2.85 -10.56 8.06
N ASN A 3 -3.51 -11.02 9.14
CA ASN A 3 -4.63 -11.95 9.03
C ASN A 3 -5.82 -11.38 8.23
N LEU A 4 -6.07 -10.07 8.29
CA LEU A 4 -7.12 -9.43 7.50
C LEU A 4 -6.78 -9.50 6.00
N ILE A 5 -5.52 -9.26 5.66
CA ILE A 5 -5.06 -9.34 4.27
C ILE A 5 -5.23 -10.77 3.74
N PHE A 6 -4.81 -11.78 4.50
CA PHE A 6 -4.92 -13.18 4.05
C PHE A 6 -6.35 -13.74 3.99
N ASN A 7 -7.21 -13.31 4.93
CA ASN A 7 -8.54 -13.90 5.03
C ASN A 7 -9.59 -13.18 4.18
N GLU A 8 -9.41 -11.88 3.93
CA GLU A 8 -10.42 -11.04 3.27
C GLU A 8 -10.03 -10.62 1.85
N THR A 9 -8.82 -10.97 1.39
CA THR A 9 -8.33 -10.56 0.07
C THR A 9 -7.61 -11.69 -0.66
N GLU A 10 -7.51 -11.56 -1.98
CA GLU A 10 -6.70 -12.43 -2.85
C GLU A 10 -5.22 -12.03 -2.91
N LEU A 11 -4.76 -11.17 -2.00
CA LEU A 11 -3.38 -10.71 -1.98
C LEU A 11 -2.45 -11.79 -1.43
N GLU A 12 -1.37 -12.02 -2.18
CA GLU A 12 -0.29 -12.91 -1.80
C GLU A 12 0.84 -12.11 -1.12
N GLU A 13 1.34 -12.61 0.01
CA GLU A 13 2.49 -12.01 0.69
C GLU A 13 3.80 -12.37 -0.03
N ASN A 14 4.64 -11.36 -0.19
CA ASN A 14 5.96 -11.41 -0.76
C ASN A 14 6.90 -10.50 0.07
N TYR A 15 8.19 -10.52 -0.22
CA TYR A 15 9.18 -9.68 0.43
C TYR A 15 9.97 -8.87 -0.60
N LYS A 16 9.94 -7.53 -0.45
CA LYS A 16 10.73 -6.60 -1.28
C LYS A 16 11.40 -5.58 -0.37
N TRP A 17 12.68 -5.30 -0.62
CA TRP A 17 13.47 -4.34 0.15
C TRP A 17 13.42 -4.57 1.67
N MET A 18 13.44 -5.85 2.10
CA MET A 18 13.32 -6.27 3.51
C MET A 18 11.99 -5.94 4.19
N HIS A 19 10.96 -5.58 3.43
CA HIS A 19 9.61 -5.32 3.95
C HIS A 19 8.56 -6.27 3.34
N PRO A 20 7.52 -6.64 4.12
CA PRO A 20 6.36 -7.33 3.58
C PRO A 20 5.71 -6.50 2.47
N CYS A 21 5.47 -7.15 1.34
CA CYS A 21 4.81 -6.60 0.17
C CYS A 21 3.70 -7.55 -0.24
N TYR A 22 2.50 -7.02 -0.46
CA TYR A 22 1.33 -7.79 -0.84
C TYR A 22 1.03 -7.54 -2.31
N THR A 23 0.87 -8.62 -3.06
CA THR A 23 0.76 -8.59 -4.51
C THR A 23 -0.49 -9.29 -5.00
N ILE A 24 -1.02 -8.81 -6.12
CA ILE A 24 -2.06 -9.49 -6.89
C ILE A 24 -1.49 -9.79 -8.28
N ASN A 25 -1.53 -11.03 -8.73
CA ASN A 25 -0.96 -11.43 -10.02
C ASN A 25 0.50 -10.92 -10.22
N ASN A 26 1.31 -11.05 -9.16
CA ASN A 26 2.70 -10.57 -9.10
C ASN A 26 2.90 -9.04 -9.27
N LYS A 27 1.81 -8.24 -9.28
CA LYS A 27 1.86 -6.78 -9.25
C LYS A 27 1.71 -6.30 -7.81
N ASN A 28 2.53 -5.34 -7.42
CA ASN A 28 2.45 -4.77 -6.07
C ASN A 28 1.11 -4.06 -5.87
N ALA A 29 0.45 -4.36 -4.75
CA ALA A 29 -0.77 -3.69 -4.31
C ALA A 29 -0.49 -2.82 -3.07
N VAL A 30 0.12 -3.42 -2.04
CA VAL A 30 0.40 -2.75 -0.75
C VAL A 30 1.78 -3.12 -0.23
N LEU A 31 2.55 -2.14 0.22
CA LEU A 31 3.73 -2.38 1.06
C LEU A 31 3.47 -1.95 2.49
N ILE A 32 3.99 -2.72 3.45
CA ILE A 32 3.87 -2.40 4.87
C ILE A 32 5.24 -2.02 5.42
N HIS A 33 5.36 -0.79 5.94
CA HIS A 33 6.59 -0.31 6.55
C HIS A 33 6.34 0.06 8.02
N GLY A 34 7.07 -0.57 8.94
CA GLY A 34 7.04 -0.22 10.36
C GLY A 34 8.05 0.87 10.70
N PHE A 35 7.58 1.98 11.27
CA PHE A 35 8.40 3.04 11.85
C PHE A 35 8.24 3.06 13.38
N LYS A 36 9.08 3.84 14.08
CA LYS A 36 9.08 3.87 15.56
C LYS A 36 7.74 4.30 16.18
N GLY A 37 6.96 5.13 15.49
CA GLY A 37 5.70 5.68 16.01
C GLY A 37 4.46 5.36 15.18
N TYR A 38 4.60 4.69 14.04
CA TYR A 38 3.48 4.37 13.14
C TYR A 38 3.84 3.23 12.19
N VAL A 39 2.81 2.66 11.57
CA VAL A 39 2.96 1.72 10.45
C VAL A 39 2.39 2.40 9.21
N ALA A 40 3.17 2.46 8.14
CA ALA A 40 2.71 2.95 6.85
C ALA A 40 2.16 1.80 6.00
N LEU A 41 1.01 2.05 5.38
CA LEU A 41 0.48 1.26 4.28
C LEU A 41 0.70 2.05 2.99
N LEU A 42 1.54 1.55 2.10
CA LEU A 42 1.87 2.21 0.85
C LEU A 42 1.09 1.53 -0.27
N PHE A 43 0.07 2.21 -0.79
CA PHE A 43 -0.78 1.71 -1.88
C PHE A 43 -0.21 2.10 -3.24
N GLN A 44 0.02 1.11 -4.10
CA GLN A 44 0.28 1.38 -5.51
C GLN A 44 -0.97 2.04 -6.11
N LYS A 45 -0.84 3.21 -6.74
CA LYS A 45 -1.97 4.04 -7.20
C LYS A 45 -2.91 4.49 -6.07
N GLY A 46 -2.39 4.76 -4.86
CA GLY A 46 -3.22 5.25 -3.74
C GLY A 46 -4.06 6.51 -4.04
N ALA A 47 -3.67 7.32 -5.03
CA ALA A 47 -4.41 8.52 -5.44
C ALA A 47 -5.82 8.23 -6.01
N ILE A 48 -6.11 7.00 -6.46
CA ILE A 48 -7.46 6.62 -6.91
C ILE A 48 -8.33 6.03 -5.79
N LEU A 49 -7.79 5.86 -4.58
CA LEU A 49 -8.56 5.36 -3.45
C LEU A 49 -9.50 6.43 -2.91
N GLU A 50 -10.69 6.01 -2.49
CA GLU A 50 -11.63 6.90 -1.82
C GLU A 50 -11.03 7.37 -0.48
N GLU A 51 -10.90 8.68 -0.32
CA GLU A 51 -10.32 9.28 0.87
C GLU A 51 -11.38 9.48 1.97
N LYS A 52 -11.91 8.36 2.48
CA LYS A 52 -13.00 8.40 3.48
C LYS A 52 -12.59 9.00 4.83
N TYR A 53 -11.31 8.87 5.20
CA TYR A 53 -10.81 9.21 6.54
C TYR A 53 -9.82 10.38 6.56
N HIS A 54 -9.54 10.98 5.41
CA HIS A 54 -8.53 12.06 5.27
C HIS A 54 -7.14 11.70 5.84
N THR A 55 -6.76 10.42 5.73
CA THR A 55 -5.48 9.89 6.22
C THR A 55 -4.51 9.57 5.09
N LEU A 56 -4.89 9.78 3.83
CA LEU A 56 -4.01 9.49 2.70
C LEU A 56 -3.01 10.64 2.57
N ILE A 57 -1.74 10.33 2.82
CA ILE A 57 -0.64 11.28 2.68
C ILE A 57 0.16 10.95 1.43
N GLN A 58 0.52 11.97 0.65
CA GLN A 58 1.45 11.79 -0.45
C GLN A 58 2.83 11.46 0.12
N GLN A 59 3.42 10.36 -0.34
CA GLN A 59 4.66 9.84 0.25
C GLN A 59 5.84 10.81 0.09
N THR A 60 5.99 11.45 -1.07
CA THR A 60 6.98 12.51 -1.33
C THR A 60 6.42 13.54 -2.32
N GLU A 61 6.90 14.78 -2.25
CA GLU A 61 6.48 15.88 -3.14
C GLU A 61 6.68 15.59 -4.64
N ARG A 62 7.63 14.72 -4.98
CA ARG A 62 7.99 14.40 -6.38
C ARG A 62 7.22 13.23 -6.96
N LEU A 63 6.42 12.54 -6.16
CA LEU A 63 5.63 11.40 -6.64
C LEU A 63 4.39 11.93 -7.36
N GLN A 64 4.41 11.99 -8.70
CA GLN A 64 3.22 12.30 -9.48
C GLN A 64 2.26 11.11 -9.48
N ALA A 65 1.01 11.35 -9.13
CA ALA A 65 -0.06 10.43 -9.48
C ALA A 65 -0.28 10.54 -11.00
N GLU A 66 -0.16 9.44 -11.73
CA GLU A 66 -0.69 9.37 -13.10
C GLU A 66 -2.22 9.48 -12.98
N ALA A 67 -2.75 10.67 -13.26
CA ALA A 67 -4.18 10.84 -13.50
C ALA A 67 -4.54 9.99 -14.72
N ILE A 68 -5.45 9.04 -14.53
CA ILE A 68 -6.08 8.37 -15.67
C ILE A 68 -7.00 9.42 -16.31
N PRO A 69 -6.88 9.70 -17.63
CA PRO A 69 -7.72 10.68 -18.32
C PRO A 69 -9.21 10.33 -18.26
#